data_AF-A0A4R8EF49-F1
#
_entry.id   AF-A0A4R8EF49-F1
#
_cell.length_a   1.000
_cell.length_b   1.000
_cell.length_c   1.000
_cell.angle_alpha   90.00
_cell.angle_beta   90.00
_cell.angle_gamma   90.00
#
_symmetry.space_group_name_H-M   'P 1'
#
loop_
_entity.id
_entity.type
_entity.pdbx_description
1 polymer ?
#
loop_
_entity_poly.entity_id
_entity_poly.type
_entity_poly.pdbx_seq_one_letter_code
_entity_poly.pdbx_strand_id
1 'polypeptide(L)'
;MKTLKIIGNRVFAFKISLFYVGLGTLSVCSIYPKDLFYGSWSLFGLIITFPVSIVSFGYRYANADLLYPVFLIQLIMLFPTFLILSRFIKK
;
A
#
# COMPACT_ATOMS: atom_id res chain seq x y z
N MET A 1 29.82 13.06 -2.99
CA MET A 1 29.31 11.98 -2.10
C MET A 1 27.94 12.28 -1.48
N LYS A 2 27.61 13.53 -1.08
CA LYS A 2 26.28 13.89 -0.51
C LYS A 2 25.09 13.64 -1.46
N THR A 3 25.23 13.92 -2.75
CA THR A 3 24.14 13.77 -3.74
C THR A 3 23.74 12.32 -3.99
N LEU A 4 24.72 11.40 -4.05
CA LEU A 4 24.48 9.96 -4.16
C LEU A 4 23.75 9.41 -2.92
N LYS A 5 24.10 9.89 -1.72
CA LYS A 5 23.41 9.51 -0.47
C LYS A 5 21.94 9.96 -0.48
N ILE A 6 21.65 11.16 -0.96
CA ILE A 6 20.26 11.68 -1.07
C ILE A 6 19.44 10.86 -2.07
N ILE A 7 20.00 10.52 -3.23
CA ILE A 7 19.33 9.71 -4.25
C ILE A 7 19.09 8.30 -3.72
N GLY A 8 20.09 7.68 -3.08
CA GLY A 8 19.97 6.36 -2.44
C GLY A 8 18.87 6.31 -1.39
N ASN A 9 18.78 7.30 -0.51
CA ASN A 9 17.74 7.38 0.52
C ASN A 9 16.33 7.50 -0.08
N ARG A 10 16.16 8.23 -1.19
CA ARG A 10 14.88 8.34 -1.89
C ARG A 10 14.48 7.04 -2.59
N VAL A 11 15.42 6.35 -3.23
CA VAL A 11 15.15 5.03 -3.84
C VAL A 11 14.75 4.03 -2.76
N PHE A 12 15.41 4.06 -1.59
CA PHE A 12 15.05 3.22 -0.45
C PHE A 12 13.65 3.53 0.09
N ALA A 13 13.33 4.82 0.28
CA ALA A 13 11.99 5.26 0.69
C ALA A 13 10.92 4.81 -0.31
N PHE A 14 11.20 4.89 -1.62
CA PHE A 14 10.30 4.41 -2.67
C PHE A 14 10.06 2.90 -2.57
N LYS A 15 11.12 2.10 -2.41
CA LYS A 15 11.00 0.64 -2.25
C LYS A 15 10.15 0.27 -1.04
N ILE A 16 10.35 0.92 0.11
CA ILE A 16 9.54 0.69 1.31
C ILE A 16 8.08 1.05 1.04
N SER A 17 7.84 2.20 0.43
CA SER A 17 6.49 2.67 0.13
C SER A 17 5.76 1.73 -0.82
N LEU A 18 6.46 1.28 -1.88
CA LEU A 18 5.92 0.34 -2.85
C LEU A 18 5.57 -1.00 -2.20
N PHE A 19 6.45 -1.52 -1.33
CA PHE A 19 6.20 -2.77 -0.61
C PHE A 19 5.02 -2.64 0.35
N TYR A 20 4.97 -1.57 1.15
CA TYR A 20 3.92 -1.35 2.14
C TYR A 20 2.54 -1.14 1.49
N VAL A 21 2.46 -0.34 0.43
CA VAL A 21 1.23 -0.14 -0.36
C VAL A 21 0.84 -1.39 -1.14
N GLY A 22 1.83 -2.13 -1.67
CA GLY A 22 1.62 -3.40 -2.34
C GLY A 22 1.02 -4.46 -1.41
N LEU A 23 1.54 -4.58 -0.19
CA LEU A 23 0.96 -5.44 0.85
C LEU A 23 -0.48 -5.03 1.20
N GLY A 24 -0.77 -3.73 1.27
CA GLY A 24 -2.12 -3.24 1.49
C GLY A 24 -3.06 -3.58 0.34
N THR A 25 -2.59 -3.43 -0.88
CA THR A 25 -3.32 -3.83 -2.10
C THR A 25 -3.64 -5.33 -2.06
N LEU A 26 -2.64 -6.17 -1.79
CA LEU A 26 -2.83 -7.63 -1.68
C LEU A 26 -3.83 -7.98 -0.59
N SER A 27 -3.74 -7.35 0.59
CA SER A 27 -4.65 -7.60 1.71
C SER A 27 -6.10 -7.26 1.35
N VAL A 28 -6.31 -6.10 0.74
CA VAL A 28 -7.64 -5.61 0.32
C VAL A 28 -8.23 -6.46 -0.84
N CYS A 29 -7.39 -6.94 -1.75
CA CYS A 29 -7.78 -7.83 -2.83
C CYS A 29 -7.94 -9.31 -2.40
N SER A 30 -7.75 -9.62 -1.11
CA SER A 30 -7.81 -10.99 -0.55
C SER A 30 -8.82 -11.11 0.59
N ILE A 31 -9.72 -10.14 0.72
CA ILE A 31 -10.58 -10.02 1.90
C ILE A 31 -11.90 -10.77 1.75
N TYR A 32 -12.35 -11.04 0.53
CA TYR A 32 -13.58 -11.79 0.27
C TYR A 32 -13.28 -13.25 -0.10
N PRO A 33 -14.13 -14.22 0.29
CA PRO A 33 -13.94 -15.64 -0.01
C PRO A 33 -13.76 -15.99 -1.49
N LYS A 34 -14.32 -15.17 -2.38
CA LYS A 34 -14.21 -15.35 -3.84
C LYS A 34 -12.89 -14.84 -4.42
N ASP A 35 -12.07 -14.15 -3.64
CA ASP A 35 -10.82 -13.57 -4.09
C ASP A 35 -9.75 -14.66 -4.24
N LEU A 36 -8.89 -14.53 -5.27
CA LEU A 36 -7.88 -15.53 -5.61
C LEU A 36 -6.92 -15.86 -4.45
N PHE A 37 -6.62 -14.89 -3.60
CA PHE A 37 -5.67 -15.05 -2.50
C PHE A 37 -6.35 -15.01 -1.12
N TYR A 38 -7.66 -15.27 -1.04
CA TYR A 38 -8.39 -15.25 0.21
C TYR A 38 -7.76 -16.14 1.30
N GLY A 39 -7.66 -15.60 2.52
CA GLY A 39 -7.17 -16.35 3.67
C GLY A 39 -7.13 -15.49 4.93
N SER A 40 -6.95 -16.12 6.10
CA SER A 40 -6.89 -15.44 7.40
C SER A 40 -5.79 -14.38 7.49
N TRP A 41 -4.74 -14.53 6.68
CA TRP A 41 -3.64 -13.58 6.57
C TRP A 41 -4.08 -12.21 6.02
N SER A 42 -5.15 -12.14 5.23
CA SER A 42 -5.58 -10.90 4.57
C SER A 42 -6.08 -9.86 5.57
N LEU A 43 -6.79 -10.30 6.61
CA LEU A 43 -7.24 -9.43 7.70
C LEU A 43 -6.07 -8.92 8.54
N PHE A 44 -5.09 -9.78 8.81
CA PHE A 44 -3.86 -9.39 9.51
C PHE A 44 -3.05 -8.36 8.69
N GLY A 45 -2.86 -8.63 7.39
CA GLY A 45 -2.20 -7.72 6.47
C GLY A 45 -2.94 -6.39 6.34
N LEU A 46 -4.28 -6.41 6.33
CA LEU A 46 -5.12 -5.22 6.31
C LEU A 46 -4.89 -4.35 7.56
N ILE A 47 -4.87 -4.95 8.75
CA ILE A 47 -4.65 -4.22 10.01
C ILE A 47 -3.28 -3.54 10.01
N ILE A 48 -2.24 -4.27 9.58
CA ILE A 48 -0.88 -3.71 9.51
C ILE A 48 -0.79 -2.57 8.51
N THR A 49 -1.47 -2.69 7.37
CA THR A 49 -1.43 -1.72 6.27
C THR A 49 -2.60 -0.74 6.32
N PHE A 50 -3.34 -0.70 7.42
CA PHE A 50 -4.62 0.01 7.50
C PHE A 50 -4.52 1.49 7.09
N PRO A 51 -3.49 2.27 7.48
CA PRO A 51 -3.38 3.66 7.08
C PRO A 51 -3.35 3.89 5.56
N VAL A 52 -2.78 2.95 4.80
CA VAL A 52 -2.72 3.04 3.33
C VAL A 52 -3.88 2.32 2.64
N SER A 53 -4.50 1.36 3.34
CA SER A 53 -5.60 0.54 2.84
C SER A 53 -6.99 1.07 3.21
N ILE A 54 -7.12 2.10 4.05
CA ILE A 54 -8.43 2.51 4.60
C ILE A 54 -9.45 2.89 3.52
N VAL A 55 -9.03 3.63 2.49
CA VAL A 55 -9.92 4.10 1.42
C VAL A 55 -10.32 2.94 0.51
N SER A 56 -9.36 2.09 0.13
CA SER A 56 -9.61 0.95 -0.74
C SER A 56 -10.39 -0.15 -0.04
N PHE A 57 -10.20 -0.32 1.28
CA PHE A 57 -11.02 -1.17 2.13
C PHE A 57 -12.46 -0.68 2.20
N GLY A 58 -12.68 0.62 2.46
CA GLY A 58 -14.02 1.21 2.46
C GLY A 58 -14.74 1.02 1.12
N TYR A 59 -14.03 1.20 0.00
CA TYR A 59 -14.56 0.89 -1.32
C TYR A 59 -14.93 -0.59 -1.47
N ARG A 60 -14.04 -1.51 -1.08
CA ARG A 60 -14.29 -2.96 -1.17
C ARG A 60 -15.45 -3.42 -0.30
N TYR A 61 -15.60 -2.81 0.88
CA TYR A 61 -16.73 -3.04 1.77
C TYR A 61 -18.06 -2.67 1.11
N ALA A 62 -18.10 -1.58 0.34
CA ALA A 62 -19.29 -1.15 -0.40
C ALA A 62 -19.50 -1.92 -1.72
N ASN A 63 -18.43 -2.31 -2.41
CA ASN A 63 -18.47 -2.97 -3.72
C ASN A 63 -17.52 -4.17 -3.78
N ALA A 64 -18.09 -5.37 -3.68
CA ALA A 64 -17.33 -6.60 -3.56
C ALA A 64 -16.85 -7.19 -4.91
N ASP A 65 -17.35 -6.74 -6.07
CA ASP A 65 -17.06 -7.39 -7.36
C ASP A 65 -15.89 -6.77 -8.13
N LEU A 66 -15.77 -5.45 -8.08
CA LEU A 66 -14.86 -4.71 -8.95
C LEU A 66 -13.55 -4.40 -8.21
N LEU A 67 -12.44 -5.01 -8.65
CA LEU A 67 -11.11 -4.80 -8.05
C LEU A 67 -10.35 -3.61 -8.66
N TYR A 68 -10.67 -3.18 -9.88
CA TYR A 68 -9.92 -2.13 -10.57
C TYR A 68 -9.83 -0.79 -9.79
N PRO A 69 -10.85 -0.35 -9.02
CA PRO A 69 -10.72 0.88 -8.25
C PRO A 69 -9.75 0.76 -7.09
N VAL A 70 -9.55 -0.44 -6.54
CA VAL A 70 -8.55 -0.69 -5.49
C VAL A 70 -7.16 -0.34 -6.03
N PHE A 71 -6.81 -0.81 -7.23
CA PHE A 71 -5.50 -0.50 -7.82
C PHE A 71 -5.31 0.99 -8.08
N LEU A 72 -6.36 1.71 -8.51
CA LEU A 72 -6.31 3.16 -8.71
C LEU A 72 -6.10 3.90 -7.38
N ILE A 73 -6.87 3.55 -6.34
CA ILE A 73 -6.74 4.14 -5.01
C ILE A 73 -5.33 3.87 -4.46
N GLN A 74 -4.81 2.66 -4.61
CA GLN A 74 -3.49 2.29 -4.10
C GLN A 74 -2.36 3.00 -4.86
N LEU A 75 -2.50 3.20 -6.17
CA LEU A 75 -1.56 4.02 -6.94
C LEU A 75 -1.55 5.46 -6.43
N ILE A 76 -2.72 6.03 -6.11
CA ILE A 76 -2.82 7.37 -5.52
C ILE A 76 -2.18 7.39 -4.13
N MET A 77 -2.41 6.37 -3.29
CA MET A 77 -1.86 6.27 -1.93
C MET A 77 -0.35 6.03 -1.89
N LEU A 78 0.25 5.55 -2.97
CA LEU A 78 1.69 5.40 -3.09
C LEU A 78 2.42 6.75 -3.00
N PHE A 79 1.90 7.80 -3.62
CA PHE A 79 2.52 9.13 -3.64
C PHE A 79 2.64 9.76 -2.23
N PRO A 80 1.57 9.92 -1.43
CA PRO A 80 1.68 10.48 -0.09
C PRO A 80 2.55 9.60 0.81
N THR A 81 2.41 8.27 0.73
CA THR A 81 3.25 7.32 1.49
C THR A 81 4.74 7.55 1.20
N PHE A 82 5.10 7.66 -0.08
CA PHE A 82 6.45 7.95 -0.52
C PHE A 82 6.96 9.30 -0.06
N LEU A 83 6.16 10.36 -0.18
CA LEU A 83 6.54 11.71 0.24
C LEU A 83 6.78 11.78 1.75
N ILE A 84 5.94 11.10 2.54
CA ILE A 84 6.08 11.01 4.00
C ILE A 84 7.36 10.26 4.37
N LEU A 85 7.56 9.03 3.87
CA LEU A 85 8.77 8.24 4.13
C LEU A 85 10.05 8.94 3.69
N SER A 86 10.02 9.62 2.54
CA SER A 86 11.15 10.40 2.03
C SER A 86 11.54 11.57 2.92
N ARG A 87 10.60 12.12 3.72
CA ARG A 87 10.89 13.15 4.72
C ARG A 87 11.50 12.56 5.99
N PHE A 88 11.05 11.38 6.43
CA PHE A 88 11.57 10.71 7.62
C PHE A 88 12.97 10.10 7.41
N ILE A 89 13.26 9.57 6.22
CA ILE A 89 14.54 8.92 5.88
C ILE A 89 15.66 9.96 5.57
N LYS A 90 15.50 11.23 5.96
CA LYS A 90 16.46 12.33 5.71
C LYS A 90 17.69 12.35 6.66
N LYS A 91 18.27 11.21 7.01
CA LYS A 91 19.59 11.14 7.71
C LYS A 91 20.68 10.51 6.85
#